data_AF-A0A820JKE4-F1
#
_entry.id   AF-A0A820JKE4-F1
#
_cell.length_a   1.000
_cell.length_b   1.000
_cell.length_c   1.000
_cell.angle_alpha   90.00
_cell.angle_beta   90.00
_cell.angle_gamma   90.00
#
_symmetry.space_group_name_H-M   'P 1'
#
loop_
_entity.id
_entity.type
_entity.pdbx_description
1 polymer ?
#
loop_
_entity_poly.entity_id
_entity_poly.type
_entity_poly.pdbx_seq_one_letter_code
_entity_poly.pdbx_strand_id
1 'polypeptide(L)'
;MIITRLGEVKDVVLERVEEILDMERRVFTLNHYYMDTVNKLKKEDKKQNDEQNRSTATSPFAFGTSTVTLPPLFGNSAVRLASVAKTTIPTAPYATVSNEAQAAIDIQIALHAYSKVVGKRMADNIAQTCYYHFITRCALKIDRHLSGSIPSSELVKYMREPAKQTNLRNKLTRSIQAYEEALQYGVVHL
;
A
#
# COMPACT_ATOMS: atom_id res chain seq x y z
N MET A 1 -19.52 -5.20 25.58
CA MET A 1 -20.25 -5.81 24.44
C MET A 1 -19.76 -5.33 23.07
N ILE A 2 -19.29 -4.08 22.91
CA ILE A 2 -18.71 -3.59 21.64
C ILE A 2 -17.39 -4.30 21.29
N ILE A 3 -16.53 -4.50 22.30
CA ILE A 3 -15.20 -5.12 22.14
C ILE A 3 -15.30 -6.55 21.56
N THR A 4 -16.25 -7.36 22.03
CA THR A 4 -16.46 -8.73 21.51
C THR A 4 -16.91 -8.73 20.05
N ARG A 5 -17.72 -7.75 19.61
CA ARG A 5 -18.21 -7.63 18.23
C ARG A 5 -17.17 -7.07 17.24
N LEU A 6 -16.16 -6.37 17.76
CA LEU A 6 -14.99 -5.97 16.98
C LEU A 6 -14.04 -7.15 16.76
N GLY A 7 -13.99 -8.10 17.71
CA GLY A 7 -13.28 -9.38 17.55
C GLY A 7 -13.77 -10.16 16.32
N GLU A 8 -15.09 -10.29 16.15
CA GLU A 8 -15.69 -10.95 14.97
C GLU A 8 -15.24 -10.33 13.63
N VAL A 9 -15.00 -9.02 13.60
CA VAL A 9 -14.56 -8.34 12.37
C VAL A 9 -13.12 -8.72 12.03
N LYS A 10 -12.26 -8.84 13.05
CA LYS A 10 -10.89 -9.30 12.88
C LYS A 10 -10.86 -10.72 12.29
N ASP A 11 -11.68 -11.62 12.80
CA ASP A 11 -11.70 -13.02 12.33
C ASP A 11 -12.13 -13.10 10.86
N VAL A 12 -13.14 -12.32 10.46
CA VAL A 12 -13.55 -12.20 9.05
C VAL A 12 -12.45 -11.62 8.17
N VAL A 13 -11.70 -10.63 8.64
CA VAL A 13 -10.56 -10.07 7.87
C VAL A 13 -9.50 -11.15 7.65
N LEU A 14 -9.17 -11.93 8.68
CA LEU A 14 -8.17 -12.99 8.58
C LEU A 14 -8.60 -14.08 7.60
N GLU A 15 -9.86 -14.55 7.69
CA GLU A 15 -10.43 -15.52 6.76
C GLU A 15 -10.33 -15.02 5.30
N ARG A 16 -10.66 -13.74 5.04
CA ARG A 16 -10.55 -13.16 3.69
C ARG A 16 -9.11 -13.04 3.20
N VAL A 17 -8.17 -12.73 4.09
CA VAL A 17 -6.75 -12.71 3.74
C VAL A 17 -6.26 -14.12 3.39
N GLU A 18 -6.68 -15.15 4.13
CA GLU A 18 -6.37 -16.54 3.81
C GLU A 18 -6.93 -16.97 2.45
N GLU A 19 -8.18 -16.63 2.14
CA GLU A 19 -8.77 -16.87 0.82
C GLU A 19 -7.96 -16.20 -0.31
N ILE A 20 -7.51 -14.95 -0.11
CA ILE A 20 -6.66 -14.26 -1.08
C ILE A 20 -5.35 -15.02 -1.29
N LEU A 21 -4.70 -15.46 -0.21
CA LEU A 21 -3.46 -16.22 -0.29
C LEU A 21 -3.66 -17.54 -1.05
N ASP A 22 -4.77 -18.25 -0.82
CA ASP A 22 -5.07 -19.50 -1.50
C ASP A 22 -5.40 -19.31 -2.99
N MET A 23 -6.04 -18.20 -3.37
CA MET A 23 -6.23 -17.83 -4.77
C MET A 23 -4.89 -17.57 -5.46
N GLU A 24 -3.96 -16.90 -4.79
CA GLU A 24 -2.63 -16.57 -5.34
C GLU A 24 -1.70 -17.79 -5.50
N ARG A 25 -2.02 -18.93 -4.86
CA ARG A 25 -1.29 -20.19 -5.12
C ARG A 25 -1.44 -20.68 -6.56
N ARG A 26 -2.50 -20.27 -7.27
CA ARG A 26 -2.74 -20.65 -8.67
C ARG A 26 -2.05 -19.64 -9.58
N VAL A 27 -1.09 -20.11 -10.39
CA VAL A 27 -0.35 -19.26 -11.32
C VAL A 27 -1.26 -18.84 -12.47
N PHE A 28 -1.76 -17.61 -12.42
CA PHE A 28 -2.65 -17.05 -13.44
C PHE A 28 -2.62 -15.52 -13.46
N THR A 29 -2.54 -14.95 -14.66
CA THR A 29 -2.67 -13.51 -14.87
C THR A 29 -3.27 -13.21 -16.24
N LEU A 30 -4.34 -12.40 -16.27
CA LEU A 30 -4.86 -11.74 -17.48
C LEU A 30 -4.37 -10.29 -17.59
N ASN A 31 -3.48 -9.88 -16.68
CA ASN A 31 -3.10 -8.50 -16.56
C ASN A 31 -2.13 -8.11 -17.68
N HIS A 32 -2.49 -7.12 -18.50
CA HIS A 32 -1.63 -6.58 -19.57
C HIS A 32 -0.27 -6.09 -19.04
N TYR A 33 -0.22 -5.61 -17.79
CA TYR A 33 1.03 -5.21 -17.13
C TYR A 33 2.07 -6.33 -17.06
N TYR A 34 1.66 -7.60 -17.09
CA TYR A 34 2.58 -8.72 -17.15
C TYR A 34 3.41 -8.68 -18.44
N MET A 35 2.76 -8.58 -19.59
CA MET A 35 3.44 -8.57 -20.90
C MET A 35 4.31 -7.33 -21.05
N ASP A 36 3.85 -6.17 -20.57
CA ASP A 36 4.66 -4.95 -20.55
C ASP A 36 5.92 -5.11 -19.69
N THR A 37 5.80 -5.76 -18.53
CA THR A 37 6.92 -6.03 -17.63
C THR A 37 7.91 -7.02 -18.25
N VAL A 38 7.42 -8.09 -18.87
CA VAL A 38 8.27 -9.04 -19.61
C VAL A 38 9.02 -8.33 -20.73
N ASN A 39 8.32 -7.53 -21.54
CA ASN A 39 8.94 -6.78 -22.65
C ASN A 39 9.99 -5.78 -22.16
N LYS A 40 9.73 -5.10 -21.03
CA LYS A 40 10.69 -4.18 -20.41
C LYS A 40 11.95 -4.92 -19.94
N LEU A 41 11.79 -6.03 -19.23
CA LEU A 41 12.92 -6.84 -18.75
C LEU A 41 13.74 -7.42 -19.89
N LYS A 42 13.10 -7.94 -20.95
CA LYS A 42 13.80 -8.42 -22.15
C LYS A 42 14.58 -7.31 -22.86
N LYS A 43 14.08 -6.07 -22.86
CA LYS A 43 14.81 -4.91 -23.41
C LYS A 43 16.01 -4.52 -22.55
N GLU A 44 15.88 -4.60 -21.22
CA GLU A 44 16.99 -4.32 -20.29
C GLU A 44 18.11 -5.36 -20.43
N ASP A 45 17.77 -6.65 -20.52
CA ASP A 45 18.72 -7.74 -20.71
C ASP A 45 19.48 -7.63 -22.05
N LYS A 46 18.78 -7.31 -23.14
CA LYS A 46 19.41 -7.04 -24.45
C LYS A 46 20.41 -5.89 -24.39
N LYS A 47 20.06 -4.78 -23.72
CA LYS A 47 20.96 -3.63 -23.58
C LYS A 47 22.23 -3.97 -22.80
N GLN A 48 22.12 -4.75 -21.72
CA GLN A 48 23.27 -5.18 -20.94
C GLN A 48 24.20 -6.08 -21.77
N ASN A 49 23.64 -7.01 -22.54
CA ASN A 49 24.42 -7.85 -23.45
C ASN A 49 25.11 -7.03 -24.55
N ASP A 50 24.44 -6.03 -25.13
CA ASP A 50 25.01 -5.16 -26.16
C ASP A 50 26.15 -4.28 -25.61
N GLU A 51 26.00 -3.74 -24.39
CA GLU A 51 27.04 -2.96 -23.71
C GLU A 51 28.24 -3.84 -23.36
N GLN A 52 28.02 -5.05 -22.84
CA GLN A 52 29.09 -5.98 -22.50
C GLN A 52 29.86 -6.46 -23.75
N ASN A 53 29.17 -6.70 -24.86
CA ASN A 53 29.80 -7.03 -26.14
C ASN A 53 30.66 -5.88 -26.68
N ARG A 54 30.23 -4.62 -26.51
CA ARG A 54 31.05 -3.44 -26.86
C ARG A 54 32.29 -3.31 -25.97
N SER A 55 32.16 -3.54 -24.66
CA SER A 55 33.29 -3.50 -23.73
C SER A 55 34.32 -4.59 -24.00
N THR A 56 33.88 -5.78 -24.40
CA THR A 56 34.77 -6.93 -24.68
C THR A 56 35.52 -6.77 -26.03
N ALA A 57 34.94 -6.05 -26.99
CA ALA A 57 35.57 -5.79 -28.29
C ALA A 57 36.77 -4.80 -28.24
N THR A 58 37.03 -4.17 -27.09
CA THR A 58 38.05 -3.11 -26.98
C THR A 58 39.33 -3.55 -26.24
N SER A 59 39.46 -4.80 -25.79
CA SER A 59 40.70 -5.30 -25.18
C SER A 59 41.09 -6.69 -25.69
N PRO A 60 42.25 -6.87 -26.37
CA PRO A 60 42.68 -8.17 -26.87
C PRO A 60 43.35 -9.06 -25.80
N PHE A 61 43.46 -8.60 -24.55
CA PHE A 61 44.14 -9.31 -23.46
C PHE A 61 43.35 -9.19 -22.15
N ALA A 62 42.30 -9.98 -21.97
CA ALA A 62 41.72 -10.19 -20.65
C ALA A 62 41.14 -11.62 -20.55
N PHE A 63 42.00 -12.56 -20.12
CA PHE A 63 41.56 -13.87 -19.65
C PHE A 63 41.00 -13.68 -18.24
N GLY A 64 39.76 -13.22 -18.14
CA GLY A 64 39.11 -12.84 -16.89
C GLY A 64 37.73 -13.44 -16.78
N THR A 65 37.56 -14.34 -15.81
CA THR A 65 36.27 -14.81 -15.28
C THR A 65 35.39 -13.61 -14.92
N SER A 66 34.44 -13.28 -15.81
CA SER A 66 33.58 -12.10 -15.64
C SER A 66 32.33 -12.47 -14.85
N THR A 67 32.23 -11.93 -13.63
CA THR A 67 31.03 -12.03 -12.78
C THR A 67 30.03 -10.95 -13.18
N VAL A 68 28.85 -11.35 -13.67
CA VAL A 68 27.72 -10.44 -13.91
C VAL A 68 27.19 -9.95 -12.57
N THR A 69 27.29 -8.64 -12.34
CA THR A 69 26.70 -7.97 -11.18
C THR A 69 25.40 -7.32 -11.63
N LEU A 70 24.26 -7.89 -11.24
CA LEU A 70 22.96 -7.24 -11.44
C LEU A 70 22.96 -5.86 -10.75
N PRO A 71 22.35 -4.82 -11.35
CA PRO A 71 22.29 -3.50 -10.75
C PRO A 71 21.58 -3.58 -9.39
N PRO A 72 22.03 -2.80 -8.38
CA PRO A 72 21.41 -2.82 -7.07
C PRO A 72 19.93 -2.44 -7.19
N LEU A 73 19.07 -3.33 -6.68
CA LEU A 73 17.74 -2.95 -6.22
C LEU A 73 17.86 -1.74 -5.28
N PHE A 74 16.82 -0.90 -5.25
CA PHE A 74 16.60 0.23 -4.35
C PHE A 74 17.07 1.61 -4.85
N GLY A 75 16.19 2.23 -5.65
CA GLY A 75 15.95 3.67 -5.52
C GLY A 75 15.04 3.92 -4.30
N ASN A 76 15.60 4.56 -3.28
CA ASN A 76 14.97 5.35 -2.22
C ASN A 76 13.68 4.81 -1.56
N SER A 77 13.82 3.87 -0.61
CA SER A 77 13.16 3.97 0.70
C SER A 77 13.70 2.92 1.68
N ALA A 78 14.03 3.41 2.87
CA ALA A 78 14.69 2.66 3.92
C ALA A 78 13.75 1.63 4.57
N VAL A 79 13.77 0.38 4.10
CA VAL A 79 13.55 -0.81 4.96
C VAL A 79 14.46 -1.93 4.44
N ARG A 80 15.62 -2.08 5.07
CA ARG A 80 16.47 -3.26 4.92
C ARG A 80 15.76 -4.45 5.56
N LEU A 81 15.07 -5.27 4.76
CA LEU A 81 14.81 -6.66 5.14
C LEU A 81 15.76 -7.56 4.34
N ALA A 82 16.61 -8.25 5.09
CA ALA A 82 17.64 -9.13 4.60
C ALA A 82 17.07 -10.36 3.86
N SER A 83 17.91 -10.96 3.02
CA SER A 83 17.81 -12.30 2.44
C SER A 83 16.69 -12.55 1.43
N VAL A 84 16.87 -12.06 0.21
CA VAL A 84 16.51 -12.86 -0.98
C VAL A 84 17.83 -13.25 -1.63
N ALA A 85 18.03 -14.56 -1.76
CA ALA A 85 19.28 -15.19 -2.17
C ALA A 85 19.88 -14.54 -3.42
N LYS A 86 21.14 -14.10 -3.31
CA LYS A 86 22.00 -13.78 -4.46
C LYS A 86 22.10 -15.05 -5.32
N THR A 87 21.36 -15.11 -6.40
CA THR A 87 21.45 -16.21 -7.36
C THR A 87 22.61 -15.88 -8.31
N THR A 88 23.78 -16.46 -8.03
CA THR A 88 25.00 -16.29 -8.84
C THR A 88 24.88 -17.19 -10.08
N ILE A 89 24.85 -16.60 -11.28
CA ILE A 89 24.85 -17.36 -12.55
C ILE A 89 26.27 -17.33 -13.13
N PRO A 90 26.95 -18.47 -13.32
CA PRO A 90 28.24 -18.52 -14.00
C PRO A 90 28.06 -18.37 -15.52
N THR A 91 28.61 -17.31 -16.11
CA THR A 91 28.63 -17.08 -17.56
C THR A 91 29.99 -17.47 -18.13
N ALA A 92 30.03 -18.58 -18.89
CA ALA A 92 31.18 -18.97 -19.70
C ALA A 92 31.23 -18.17 -21.01
N PRO A 93 32.43 -17.84 -21.54
CA PRO A 93 32.58 -17.02 -22.73
C PRO A 93 32.28 -17.84 -24.00
N TYR A 94 31.42 -17.28 -24.85
CA TYR A 94 31.14 -17.70 -26.23
C TYR A 94 30.96 -19.21 -26.46
N ALA A 95 29.79 -19.71 -26.09
CA ALA A 95 29.09 -20.71 -26.87
C ALA A 95 27.81 -20.06 -27.37
N THR A 96 27.39 -20.36 -28.60
CA THR A 96 26.00 -20.24 -29.02
C THR A 96 25.11 -20.62 -27.84
N VAL A 97 24.40 -19.66 -27.26
CA VAL A 97 23.58 -19.91 -26.07
C VAL A 97 22.64 -21.04 -26.48
N SER A 98 22.81 -22.23 -25.89
CA SER A 98 21.95 -23.37 -26.18
C SER A 98 20.51 -22.89 -26.06
N ASN A 99 19.61 -23.36 -26.94
CA ASN A 99 18.18 -23.04 -26.86
C ASN A 99 17.64 -23.26 -25.44
N GLU A 100 18.22 -24.21 -24.70
CA GLU A 100 17.93 -24.48 -23.29
C GLU A 100 18.35 -23.35 -22.34
N ALA A 101 19.53 -22.77 -22.53
CA ALA A 101 20.01 -21.65 -21.72
C ALA A 101 19.17 -20.38 -21.98
N GLN A 102 18.76 -20.14 -23.23
CA GLN A 102 17.84 -19.05 -23.55
C GLN A 102 16.45 -19.29 -22.96
N ALA A 103 15.95 -20.53 -23.02
CA ALA A 103 14.69 -20.91 -22.40
C ALA A 103 14.71 -20.71 -20.87
N ALA A 104 15.84 -21.02 -20.21
CA ALA A 104 16.02 -20.78 -18.78
C ALA A 104 15.92 -19.29 -18.43
N ILE A 105 16.56 -18.41 -19.22
CA ILE A 105 16.47 -16.95 -19.03
C ILE A 105 15.04 -16.47 -19.23
N ASP A 106 14.35 -16.94 -20.27
CA ASP A 106 12.96 -16.57 -20.52
C ASP A 106 12.01 -16.98 -19.39
N ILE A 107 12.21 -18.18 -18.80
CA ILE A 107 11.48 -18.64 -17.62
C ILE A 107 11.76 -17.73 -16.41
N GLN A 108 13.02 -17.36 -16.17
CA GLN A 108 13.38 -16.47 -15.07
C GLN A 108 12.73 -15.08 -15.22
N ILE A 109 12.76 -14.51 -16.43
CA ILE A 109 12.11 -13.23 -16.73
C ILE A 109 10.58 -13.35 -16.52
N ALA A 110 9.97 -14.42 -16.99
CA ALA A 110 8.54 -14.68 -16.83
C ALA A 110 8.15 -14.80 -15.36
N LEU A 111 8.90 -15.55 -14.55
CA LEU A 111 8.66 -15.70 -13.11
C LEU A 111 8.84 -14.37 -12.36
N HIS A 112 9.86 -13.60 -12.70
CA HIS A 112 10.12 -12.29 -12.10
C HIS A 112 9.04 -11.25 -12.47
N ALA A 113 8.58 -11.24 -13.71
CA ALA A 113 7.46 -10.39 -14.12
C ALA A 113 6.17 -10.80 -13.39
N TYR A 114 5.92 -12.11 -13.26
CA TYR A 114 4.76 -12.63 -12.54
C TYR A 114 4.79 -12.25 -11.06
N SER A 115 5.94 -12.41 -10.38
CA SER A 115 6.07 -12.06 -8.96
C SER A 115 5.82 -10.58 -8.68
N LYS A 116 6.23 -9.68 -9.59
CA LYS A 116 5.92 -8.24 -9.50
C LYS A 116 4.42 -7.96 -9.60
N VAL A 117 3.73 -8.61 -10.54
CA VAL A 117 2.28 -8.43 -10.72
C VAL A 117 1.52 -8.96 -9.50
N VAL A 118 1.89 -10.14 -9.01
CA VAL A 118 1.31 -10.74 -7.79
C VAL A 118 1.56 -9.84 -6.58
N GLY A 119 2.79 -9.35 -6.38
CA GLY A 119 3.12 -8.49 -5.25
C GLY A 119 2.26 -7.23 -5.20
N LYS A 120 2.03 -6.57 -6.35
CA LYS A 120 1.13 -5.42 -6.43
C LYS A 120 -0.31 -5.81 -6.12
N ARG A 121 -0.82 -6.85 -6.78
CA ARG A 121 -2.21 -7.33 -6.60
C ARG A 121 -2.49 -7.74 -5.16
N MET A 122 -1.57 -8.44 -4.50
CA MET A 122 -1.68 -8.80 -3.09
C MET A 122 -1.75 -7.57 -2.20
N ALA A 123 -0.86 -6.59 -2.40
CA ALA A 123 -0.88 -5.36 -1.60
C ALA A 123 -2.22 -4.62 -1.74
N ASP A 124 -2.69 -4.44 -2.98
CA ASP A 124 -3.96 -3.76 -3.27
C ASP A 124 -5.16 -4.52 -2.65
N ASN A 125 -5.24 -5.84 -2.86
CA ASN A 125 -6.33 -6.67 -2.37
C ASN A 125 -6.38 -6.75 -0.83
N ILE A 126 -5.23 -6.91 -0.17
CA ILE A 126 -5.15 -6.94 1.29
C ILE A 126 -5.53 -5.58 1.86
N ALA A 127 -5.01 -4.49 1.30
CA ALA A 127 -5.34 -3.14 1.74
C ALA A 127 -6.85 -2.85 1.59
N GLN A 128 -7.43 -3.22 0.44
CA GLN A 128 -8.86 -3.07 0.18
C GLN A 128 -9.71 -3.91 1.13
N THR A 129 -9.31 -5.14 1.39
CA THR A 129 -10.00 -6.06 2.33
C THR A 129 -9.99 -5.48 3.74
N CYS A 130 -8.82 -5.05 4.23
CA CYS A 130 -8.68 -4.39 5.52
C CYS A 130 -9.51 -3.11 5.58
N TYR A 131 -9.46 -2.26 4.56
CA TYR A 131 -10.25 -1.03 4.53
C TYR A 131 -11.75 -1.31 4.62
N TYR A 132 -12.27 -2.18 3.77
CA TYR A 132 -13.69 -2.47 3.73
C TYR A 132 -14.17 -3.17 5.01
N HIS A 133 -13.53 -4.28 5.39
CA HIS A 133 -14.01 -5.07 6.51
C HIS A 133 -13.66 -4.44 7.86
N PHE A 134 -12.44 -3.92 8.03
CA PHE A 134 -12.08 -3.35 9.32
C PHE A 134 -12.61 -1.92 9.47
N ILE A 135 -12.38 -1.02 8.53
CA ILE A 135 -12.79 0.38 8.70
C ILE A 135 -14.29 0.55 8.45
N THR A 136 -14.76 0.22 7.25
CA THR A 136 -16.15 0.50 6.86
C THR A 136 -17.14 -0.30 7.70
N ARG A 137 -16.94 -1.61 7.88
CA ARG A 137 -17.90 -2.42 8.66
C ARG A 137 -17.85 -2.13 10.15
N CYS A 138 -16.69 -1.83 10.75
CA CYS A 138 -16.66 -1.40 12.15
C CYS A 138 -17.37 -0.07 12.33
N ALA A 139 -17.13 0.91 11.46
CA ALA A 139 -17.81 2.21 11.52
C ALA A 139 -19.33 2.04 11.49
N LEU A 140 -19.86 1.24 10.55
CA LEU A 140 -21.29 0.93 10.46
C LEU A 140 -21.83 0.18 11.69
N LYS A 141 -21.07 -0.79 12.23
CA LYS A 141 -21.46 -1.50 13.45
C LYS A 141 -21.51 -0.56 14.66
N ILE A 142 -20.54 0.34 14.79
CA ILE A 142 -20.46 1.34 15.87
C ILE A 142 -21.61 2.33 15.75
N ASP A 143 -21.83 2.91 14.57
CA ASP A 143 -22.90 3.86 14.31
C ASP A 143 -24.26 3.27 14.68
N ARG A 144 -24.60 2.11 14.11
CA ARG A 144 -25.86 1.40 14.42
C ARG A 144 -26.02 1.13 15.92
N HIS A 145 -24.93 0.80 16.60
CA HIS A 145 -24.98 0.55 18.03
C HIS A 145 -25.18 1.84 18.82
N LEU A 146 -24.45 2.91 18.51
CA LEU A 146 -24.61 4.21 19.17
C LEU A 146 -26.01 4.77 18.97
N SER A 147 -26.56 4.73 17.75
CA SER A 147 -27.93 5.19 17.47
C SER A 147 -28.98 4.39 18.24
N GLY A 148 -28.76 3.09 18.46
CA GLY A 148 -29.67 2.23 19.21
C GLY A 148 -29.46 2.25 20.73
N SER A 149 -28.29 2.68 21.22
CA SER A 149 -27.93 2.57 22.64
C SER A 149 -28.39 3.75 23.47
N ILE A 150 -28.68 4.89 22.84
CA ILE A 150 -29.15 6.09 23.54
C ILE A 150 -30.64 6.26 23.25
N PRO A 151 -31.54 5.81 24.14
CA PRO A 151 -32.96 6.04 23.96
C PRO A 151 -33.25 7.54 23.99
N SER A 152 -34.22 7.98 23.17
CA SER A 152 -34.56 9.41 23.04
C SER A 152 -34.93 10.07 24.37
N SER A 153 -35.48 9.29 25.32
CA SER A 153 -35.80 9.74 26.67
C SER A 153 -34.57 10.15 27.49
N GLU A 154 -33.41 9.54 27.24
CA GLU A 154 -32.16 9.84 27.96
C GLU A 154 -31.27 10.82 27.20
N LEU A 155 -31.56 11.10 25.92
CA LEU A 155 -30.77 11.99 25.09
C LEU A 155 -30.59 13.38 25.73
N VAL A 156 -31.66 13.94 26.30
CA VAL A 156 -31.62 15.24 27.00
C VAL A 156 -30.64 15.23 28.16
N LYS A 157 -30.53 14.12 28.89
CA LYS A 157 -29.60 13.97 30.01
C LYS A 157 -28.14 13.97 29.51
N TYR A 158 -27.86 13.25 28.42
CA TYR A 158 -26.51 13.16 27.84
C TYR A 158 -26.08 14.43 27.09
N MET A 159 -27.03 15.14 26.48
CA MET A 159 -26.77 16.43 25.80
C MET A 159 -26.72 17.61 26.77
N ARG A 160 -27.03 17.40 28.05
CA ARG A 160 -27.01 18.48 29.04
C ARG A 160 -25.60 18.98 29.24
N GLU A 161 -25.40 20.25 28.89
CA GLU A 161 -24.12 20.92 29.05
C GLU A 161 -23.72 21.02 30.55
N PRO A 162 -22.42 20.85 30.88
CA PRO A 162 -21.92 21.08 32.21
C PRO A 162 -22.18 22.52 32.70
N ALA A 163 -22.57 22.67 33.97
CA ALA A 163 -22.95 23.97 34.54
C ALA A 163 -21.89 25.08 34.34
N LYS A 164 -20.60 24.73 34.41
CA LYS A 164 -19.50 25.68 34.17
C LYS A 164 -19.53 26.26 32.75
N GLN A 165 -19.77 25.43 31.74
CA GLN A 165 -19.82 25.86 30.34
C GLN A 165 -21.08 26.69 30.07
N THR A 166 -22.24 26.29 30.61
CA THR A 166 -23.46 27.07 30.51
C THR A 166 -23.31 28.46 31.13
N ASN A 167 -22.69 28.57 32.32
CA ASN A 167 -22.44 29.86 32.95
C ASN A 167 -21.49 30.75 32.14
N LEU A 168 -20.43 30.16 31.58
CA LEU A 168 -19.49 30.88 30.71
C LEU A 168 -20.18 31.38 29.44
N ARG A 169 -20.95 30.53 28.76
CA ARG A 169 -21.73 30.90 27.58
C ARG A 169 -22.66 32.07 27.89
N ASN A 170 -23.42 31.97 28.98
CA ASN A 170 -24.35 33.03 29.38
C ASN A 170 -23.63 34.36 29.68
N LYS A 171 -22.44 34.31 30.31
CA LYS A 171 -21.62 35.50 30.55
C LYS A 171 -21.17 36.14 29.22
N LEU A 172 -20.66 35.34 28.29
CA LEU A 172 -20.20 35.81 26.99
C LEU A 172 -21.36 36.38 26.16
N THR A 173 -22.52 35.72 26.15
CA THR A 173 -23.72 36.21 25.47
C THR A 173 -24.14 37.59 25.99
N ARG A 174 -24.12 37.80 27.32
CA ARG A 174 -24.41 39.12 27.91
C ARG A 174 -23.39 40.17 27.50
N SER A 175 -22.10 39.82 27.48
CA SER A 175 -21.05 40.75 27.04
C SER A 175 -21.25 41.15 25.58
N ILE A 176 -21.57 40.20 24.70
CA ILE A 176 -21.84 40.48 23.28
C ILE A 176 -23.04 41.42 23.13
N GLN A 177 -24.15 41.13 23.80
CA GLN A 177 -25.34 41.99 23.77
C GLN A 177 -25.04 43.41 24.24
N ALA A 178 -24.26 43.57 25.31
CA ALA A 178 -23.87 44.89 25.81
C ALA A 178 -23.02 45.66 24.79
N TYR A 179 -22.13 44.99 24.06
CA TYR A 179 -21.35 45.61 22.99
C TYR A 179 -22.22 45.99 21.78
N GLU A 180 -23.18 45.15 21.42
CA GLU A 180 -24.12 45.43 20.32
C GLU A 180 -25.02 46.64 20.62
N GLU A 181 -25.56 46.74 21.83
CA GLU A 181 -26.33 47.90 22.28
C GLU A 181 -25.47 49.16 22.25
N ALA A 182 -24.25 49.11 22.79
CA ALA A 182 -23.33 50.25 22.79
C ALA A 182 -23.00 50.72 21.36
N LEU A 183 -22.84 49.81 20.41
CA LEU A 183 -22.64 50.14 19.00
C LEU A 183 -23.89 50.82 18.41
N GLN A 184 -25.09 50.33 18.71
CA GLN A 184 -26.33 50.95 18.23
C GLN A 184 -26.49 52.39 18.76
N TYR A 185 -26.24 52.62 20.05
CA TYR A 185 -26.26 53.97 20.61
C TYR A 185 -25.19 54.89 20.00
N GLY A 186 -23.99 54.36 19.72
CA GLY A 186 -22.92 55.12 19.08
C GLY A 186 -23.22 55.54 17.64
N VAL A 187 -24.00 54.75 16.89
CA VAL A 187 -24.40 55.06 15.50
C VAL A 187 -25.53 56.09 15.43
N VAL A 188 -26.43 56.13 16.43
CA VAL A 188 -27.58 57.08 16.46
C VAL A 188 -27.17 58.50 16.87
N HIS A 189 -26.00 58.65 17.51
CA HIS A 189 -25.48 59.92 18.00
C HIS A 189 -24.35 60.53 17.14
N LEU A 190 -24.13 60.00 15.93
CA LEU A 190 -23.29 60.56 14.87
C LEU A 190 -24.17 61.05 13.71
#